data_AF-A0A9D1HCZ7-F1
#
_entry.id   AF-A0A9D1HCZ7-F1
#
_cell.length_a   1.000
_cell.length_b   1.000
_cell.length_c   1.000
_cell.angle_alpha   90.00
_cell.angle_beta   90.00
_cell.angle_gamma   90.00
#
_symmetry.space_group_name_H-M   'P 1'
#
loop_
_entity.id
_entity.type
_entity.pdbx_description
1 polymer ?
#
loop_
_entity_poly.entity_id
_entity_poly.type
_entity_poly.pdbx_seq_one_letter_code
_entity_poly.pdbx_strand_id
1 'polypeptide(L)'
;MKTLSEWCRENFSDVFRCIGIRSFASMKREIAKTVAALKESDYSYFLAHEEDTGEHERISKYRNVGNKDLFEKIRSISRETSVAFAEDRIRNTKLTGMMKAYYMKRYLKNDTIRCECCGKDAFLTDEGQPYVEFHHLIPFSIAFGPDHYLNLFALCPECHRKMHFLNLKEKNAKYQELDENNYFEKTIVERLKSLKKENLLRSYHLEYLLADRAITEKEYESIAS
;
A
#
# COMPACT_ATOMS: atom_id res chain seq x y z
N MET A 1 -22.41 16.97 37.70
CA MET A 1 -22.90 17.42 36.37
C MET A 1 -22.35 16.44 35.35
N LYS A 2 -23.19 15.77 34.56
CA LYS A 2 -22.70 14.84 33.53
C LYS A 2 -22.14 15.62 32.35
N THR A 3 -21.04 15.16 31.78
CA THR A 3 -20.51 15.67 30.51
C THR A 3 -21.48 15.32 29.37
N LEU A 4 -21.44 16.07 28.27
CA LEU A 4 -22.26 15.78 27.08
C LEU A 4 -22.05 14.33 26.60
N SER A 5 -20.80 13.84 26.62
CA SER A 5 -20.49 12.47 26.22
C SER A 5 -21.09 11.41 27.15
N GLU A 6 -21.10 11.65 28.46
CA GLU A 6 -21.74 10.74 29.43
C GLU A 6 -23.26 10.70 29.24
N TRP A 7 -23.88 11.87 29.03
CA TRP A 7 -25.31 11.94 28.74
C TRP A 7 -25.66 11.23 27.44
N CYS A 8 -24.90 11.44 26.36
CA CYS A 8 -25.12 10.74 25.09
C CYS A 8 -24.92 9.22 25.20
N ARG A 9 -23.94 8.76 26.00
CA ARG A 9 -23.74 7.31 26.22
C ARG A 9 -24.96 6.68 26.88
N GLU A 10 -25.52 7.33 27.88
CA GLU A 10 -26.68 6.80 28.61
C GLU A 10 -27.95 6.79 27.76
N ASN A 11 -28.15 7.80 26.91
CA ASN A 11 -29.42 8.00 26.21
C ASN A 11 -29.43 7.53 24.75
N PHE A 12 -28.26 7.45 24.10
CA PHE A 12 -28.17 7.16 22.65
C PHE A 12 -27.20 6.03 22.31
N SER A 13 -26.80 5.19 23.27
CA SER A 13 -25.85 4.09 23.02
C SER A 13 -26.24 3.18 21.84
N ASP A 14 -27.54 2.92 21.65
CA ASP A 14 -28.02 2.11 20.53
C ASP A 14 -27.89 2.81 19.18
N VAL A 15 -28.09 4.14 19.12
CA VAL A 15 -27.86 4.94 17.91
C VAL A 15 -26.40 4.86 17.49
N PHE A 16 -25.48 5.05 18.45
CA PHE A 16 -24.04 4.89 18.20
C PHE A 16 -23.69 3.48 17.72
N ARG A 17 -24.35 2.45 18.26
CA ARG A 17 -24.15 1.06 17.81
C ARG A 17 -24.64 0.85 16.37
N CYS A 18 -25.79 1.43 15.99
CA CYS A 18 -26.33 1.35 14.63
C CYS A 18 -25.39 1.96 13.58
N ILE A 19 -24.65 3.01 13.95
CA ILE A 19 -23.64 3.64 13.08
C ILE A 19 -22.22 3.07 13.27
N GLY A 20 -22.09 1.90 13.89
CA GLY A 20 -20.82 1.17 14.00
C GLY A 20 -19.90 1.59 15.15
N ILE A 21 -20.27 2.58 15.96
CA ILE A 21 -19.46 3.06 17.09
C ILE A 21 -19.74 2.22 18.34
N ARG A 22 -18.76 1.41 18.75
CA ARG A 22 -18.92 0.44 19.86
C ARG A 22 -18.22 0.82 21.16
N SER A 23 -17.25 1.73 21.14
CA SER A 23 -16.47 2.10 22.33
C SER A 23 -16.80 3.52 22.81
N PHE A 24 -16.78 3.72 24.14
CA PHE A 24 -17.03 5.03 24.72
C PHE A 24 -15.98 6.07 24.31
N ALA A 25 -14.74 5.66 24.13
CA ALA A 25 -13.68 6.54 23.63
C ALA A 25 -13.98 7.04 22.21
N SER A 26 -14.49 6.18 21.33
CA SER A 26 -14.84 6.57 19.97
C SER A 26 -16.09 7.45 19.94
N MET A 27 -17.10 7.14 20.76
CA MET A 27 -18.28 7.99 20.95
C MET A 27 -17.87 9.40 21.44
N LYS A 28 -16.96 9.50 22.42
CA LYS A 28 -16.48 10.78 22.93
C LYS A 28 -15.81 11.62 21.84
N ARG A 29 -14.97 10.99 21.00
CA ARG A 29 -14.34 11.68 19.85
C ARG A 29 -15.38 12.16 18.86
N GLU A 30 -16.35 11.32 18.52
CA GLU A 30 -17.38 11.66 17.54
C GLU A 30 -18.26 12.82 17.99
N ILE A 31 -18.67 12.81 19.26
CA ILE A 31 -19.43 13.91 19.86
C ILE A 31 -18.61 15.20 19.85
N ALA A 32 -17.32 15.14 20.19
CA ALA A 32 -16.46 16.32 20.19
C ALA A 32 -16.33 16.93 18.78
N LYS A 33 -16.11 16.11 17.76
CA LYS A 33 -16.04 16.55 16.36
C LYS A 33 -17.38 17.11 15.87
N THR A 34 -18.49 16.48 16.23
CA THR A 34 -19.85 16.97 15.91
C THR A 34 -20.11 18.34 16.51
N VAL A 35 -19.75 18.54 17.78
CA VAL A 35 -19.94 19.84 18.44
C VAL A 35 -19.03 20.92 17.84
N ALA A 36 -17.79 20.58 17.47
CA ALA A 36 -16.89 21.52 16.80
C ALA A 36 -17.45 21.95 15.45
N ALA A 37 -17.84 20.98 14.61
CA ALA A 37 -18.45 21.22 13.30
C ALA A 37 -19.70 22.12 13.39
N LEU A 38 -20.60 21.86 14.35
CA LEU A 38 -21.79 22.68 14.58
C LEU A 38 -21.45 24.12 14.98
N LYS A 39 -20.44 24.31 15.82
CA LYS A 39 -20.02 25.65 16.26
C LYS A 39 -19.41 26.46 15.13
N GLU A 40 -18.62 25.79 14.29
CA GLU A 40 -17.85 26.41 13.21
C GLU A 40 -18.65 26.48 11.90
N SER A 41 -19.83 25.82 11.85
CA SER A 41 -20.59 25.60 10.62
C SER A 41 -19.78 24.92 9.50
N ASP A 42 -18.74 24.16 9.89
CA ASP A 42 -17.90 23.38 9.00
C ASP A 42 -18.21 21.90 9.16
N TYR A 43 -18.93 21.35 8.17
CA TYR A 43 -19.34 19.93 8.17
C TYR A 43 -18.42 19.07 7.32
N SER A 44 -17.25 19.57 6.90
CA SER A 44 -16.33 18.85 6.01
C SER A 44 -15.97 17.46 6.53
N TYR A 45 -15.83 17.32 7.86
CA TYR A 45 -15.60 16.03 8.53
C TYR A 45 -16.69 14.97 8.26
N PHE A 46 -17.95 15.38 8.03
CA PHE A 46 -19.09 14.49 7.80
C PHE A 46 -19.43 14.27 6.33
N LEU A 47 -18.80 15.01 5.42
CA LEU A 47 -18.90 14.72 4.00
C LEU A 47 -18.21 13.37 3.75
N ALA A 48 -18.83 12.50 2.95
CA ALA A 48 -18.36 11.15 2.69
C ALA A 48 -16.90 11.18 2.25
N HIS A 49 -15.99 10.86 3.18
CA HIS A 49 -14.67 10.40 2.84
C HIS A 49 -14.89 8.98 2.33
N GLU A 50 -14.34 8.65 1.16
CA GLU A 50 -14.25 7.25 0.72
C GLU A 50 -13.79 6.41 1.92
N GLU A 51 -14.49 5.30 2.19
CA GLU A 51 -14.34 4.49 3.41
C GLU A 51 -12.90 4.48 3.93
N ASP A 52 -12.71 4.90 5.19
CA ASP A 52 -11.45 4.69 5.91
C ASP A 52 -11.05 3.22 5.73
N THR A 53 -10.06 2.98 4.89
CA THR A 53 -9.63 1.64 4.52
C THR A 53 -8.93 0.92 5.69
N GLY A 54 -8.91 1.52 6.89
CA GLY A 54 -8.20 1.08 8.09
C GLY A 54 -6.69 1.21 7.93
N GLU A 55 -6.24 2.06 7.00
CA GLU A 55 -4.83 2.15 6.62
C GLU A 55 -3.98 2.74 7.74
N HIS A 56 -4.44 3.81 8.38
CA HIS A 56 -3.75 4.43 9.49
C HIS A 56 -3.59 3.47 10.68
N GLU A 57 -4.64 2.69 10.99
CA GLU A 57 -4.59 1.65 12.03
C GLU A 57 -3.57 0.53 11.70
N ARG A 58 -3.45 0.16 10.42
CA ARG A 58 -2.46 -0.82 9.95
C ARG A 58 -1.03 -0.29 10.10
N ILE A 59 -0.78 0.99 9.83
CA ILE A 59 0.56 1.59 9.97
C ILE A 59 0.92 1.78 11.45
N SER A 60 -0.01 2.26 12.27
CA SER A 60 0.24 2.51 13.70
C SER A 60 0.64 1.25 14.46
N LYS A 61 0.18 0.07 14.02
CA LYS A 61 0.58 -1.25 14.55
C LYS A 61 2.09 -1.48 14.55
N TYR A 62 2.82 -0.87 13.61
CA TYR A 62 4.27 -1.04 13.46
C TYR A 62 5.07 0.15 14.02
N ARG A 63 4.42 1.11 14.69
CA ARG A 63 5.04 2.33 15.20
C ARG A 63 6.25 2.05 16.10
N ASN A 64 6.18 1.03 16.96
CA ASN A 64 7.25 0.70 17.91
C ASN A 64 8.26 -0.35 17.42
N VAL A 65 8.15 -0.84 16.18
CA VAL A 65 9.08 -1.84 15.62
C VAL A 65 10.27 -1.13 14.97
N GLY A 66 11.50 -1.53 15.30
CA GLY A 66 12.70 -0.99 14.66
C GLY A 66 12.69 -1.19 13.14
N ASN A 67 13.32 -0.29 12.39
CA ASN A 67 13.34 -0.34 10.92
C ASN A 67 13.93 -1.67 10.39
N LYS A 68 15.07 -2.08 10.97
CA LYS A 68 15.73 -3.35 10.65
C LYS A 68 14.83 -4.56 10.93
N ASP A 69 14.23 -4.62 12.11
CA ASP A 69 13.35 -5.72 12.53
C ASP A 69 12.08 -5.79 11.67
N LEU A 70 11.53 -4.62 11.31
CA LEU A 70 10.37 -4.54 10.43
C LEU A 70 10.71 -5.10 9.04
N PHE A 71 11.88 -4.76 8.50
CA PHE A 71 12.33 -5.29 7.22
C PHE A 71 12.65 -6.79 7.28
N GLU A 72 13.16 -7.29 8.42
CA GLU A 72 13.32 -8.72 8.65
C GLU A 72 11.98 -9.45 8.65
N LYS A 73 10.94 -8.90 9.27
CA LYS A 73 9.57 -9.44 9.20
C LYS A 73 9.03 -9.44 7.78
N ILE A 74 9.23 -8.35 7.02
CA ILE A 74 8.86 -8.26 5.60
C ILE A 74 9.54 -9.36 4.79
N ARG A 75 10.85 -9.58 4.99
CA ARG A 75 11.58 -10.65 4.31
C ARG A 75 11.06 -12.04 4.69
N SER A 76 10.77 -12.28 5.97
CA SER A 76 10.23 -13.56 6.45
C SER A 76 8.92 -13.91 5.75
N ILE A 77 7.93 -13.03 5.81
CA ILE A 77 6.61 -13.30 5.20
C ILE A 77 6.68 -13.36 3.67
N SER A 78 7.62 -12.63 3.05
CA SER A 78 7.79 -12.64 1.60
C SER A 78 8.33 -13.99 1.13
N ARG A 79 9.21 -14.64 1.91
CA ARG A 79 9.74 -15.99 1.61
C ARG A 79 8.70 -17.09 1.74
N GLU A 80 7.65 -16.86 2.53
CA GLU A 80 6.54 -17.80 2.70
C GLU A 80 5.55 -17.74 1.52
N THR A 81 5.69 -16.79 0.59
CA THR A 81 4.79 -16.70 -0.56
C THR A 81 4.94 -17.93 -1.46
N SER A 82 3.81 -18.41 -1.96
CA SER A 82 3.77 -19.39 -3.04
C SER A 82 3.48 -18.68 -4.36
N VAL A 83 3.98 -19.26 -5.45
CA VAL A 83 3.62 -18.91 -6.84
C VAL A 83 2.99 -20.10 -7.56
N ALA A 84 2.56 -21.13 -6.83
CA ALA A 84 1.86 -22.27 -7.42
C ALA A 84 0.51 -21.84 -8.01
N PHE A 85 0.06 -22.53 -9.06
CA PHE A 85 -1.32 -22.43 -9.52
C PHE A 85 -2.22 -23.09 -8.48
N ALA A 86 -2.79 -22.27 -7.59
CA ALA A 86 -3.74 -22.69 -6.59
C ALA A 86 -4.90 -21.69 -6.60
N GLU A 87 -6.13 -22.20 -6.76
CA GLU A 87 -7.34 -21.39 -6.87
C GLU A 87 -7.65 -20.63 -5.57
N ASP A 88 -7.07 -21.06 -4.45
CA ASP A 88 -7.25 -20.50 -3.11
C ASP A 88 -6.07 -19.61 -2.66
N ARG A 89 -5.27 -19.06 -3.57
CA ARG A 89 -4.19 -18.12 -3.19
C ARG A 89 -4.75 -16.86 -2.52
N ILE A 90 -4.46 -16.71 -1.24
CA ILE A 90 -4.81 -15.53 -0.44
C ILE A 90 -3.60 -14.59 -0.36
N ARG A 91 -3.82 -13.30 -0.60
CA ARG A 91 -2.80 -12.26 -0.37
C ARG A 91 -2.48 -12.15 1.11
N ASN A 92 -1.21 -11.95 1.42
CA ASN A 92 -0.81 -11.60 2.78
C ASN A 92 -1.18 -10.14 3.04
N THR A 93 -2.35 -9.94 3.62
CA THR A 93 -2.89 -8.60 3.95
C THR A 93 -1.97 -7.78 4.86
N LYS A 94 -0.98 -8.40 5.51
CA LYS A 94 0.00 -7.71 6.35
C LYS A 94 1.18 -7.16 5.56
N LEU A 95 1.51 -7.69 4.39
CA LEU A 95 2.71 -7.30 3.64
C LEU A 95 2.68 -5.83 3.24
N THR A 96 1.62 -5.39 2.56
CA THR A 96 1.47 -3.99 2.15
C THR A 96 1.45 -3.04 3.34
N GLY A 97 0.79 -3.40 4.44
CA GLY A 97 0.81 -2.63 5.69
C GLY A 97 2.21 -2.48 6.29
N MET A 98 2.99 -3.57 6.34
CA MET A 98 4.39 -3.52 6.79
C MET A 98 5.27 -2.72 5.83
N MET A 99 5.07 -2.85 4.53
CA MET A 99 5.79 -2.09 3.50
C MET A 99 5.52 -0.59 3.64
N LYS A 100 4.25 -0.18 3.82
CA LYS A 100 3.89 1.21 4.11
C LYS A 100 4.61 1.71 5.36
N ALA A 101 4.51 0.99 6.47
CA ALA A 101 5.20 1.37 7.70
C ALA A 101 6.73 1.43 7.56
N TYR A 102 7.34 0.52 6.78
CA TYR A 102 8.77 0.52 6.49
C TYR A 102 9.17 1.75 5.67
N TYR A 103 8.40 2.08 4.62
CA TYR A 103 8.66 3.24 3.77
C TYR A 103 8.52 4.55 4.55
N MET A 104 7.47 4.70 5.37
CA MET A 104 7.31 5.85 6.27
C MET A 104 8.48 6.02 7.24
N LYS A 105 9.06 4.91 7.72
CA LYS A 105 10.19 4.97 8.66
C LYS A 105 11.54 5.19 7.98
N ARG A 106 11.71 4.67 6.76
CA ARG A 106 13.01 4.59 6.10
C ARG A 106 13.25 5.73 5.10
N TYR A 107 12.19 6.20 4.45
CA TYR A 107 12.28 7.04 3.26
C TYR A 107 11.50 8.36 3.35
N LEU A 108 10.76 8.58 4.45
CA LEU A 108 10.08 9.85 4.70
C LEU A 108 11.09 11.00 4.75
N LYS A 109 10.89 12.00 3.89
CA LYS A 109 11.71 13.20 3.81
C LYS A 109 10.80 14.38 3.51
N ASN A 110 10.96 15.48 4.24
CA ASN A 110 10.08 16.65 4.14
C ASN A 110 8.59 16.27 4.28
N ASP A 111 8.30 15.41 5.25
CA ASP A 111 6.97 14.87 5.55
C ASP A 111 6.28 14.11 4.40
N THR A 112 7.03 13.77 3.33
CA THR A 112 6.48 13.05 2.19
C THR A 112 7.34 11.87 1.74
N ILE A 113 6.76 11.05 0.86
CA ILE A 113 7.40 9.94 0.15
C ILE A 113 7.25 10.19 -1.34
N ARG A 114 8.32 9.90 -2.07
CA ARG A 114 8.38 10.03 -3.52
C ARG A 114 7.78 8.79 -4.18
N CYS A 115 6.98 9.00 -5.22
CA CYS A 115 6.52 7.93 -6.11
C CYS A 115 7.73 7.26 -6.79
N GLU A 116 7.81 5.93 -6.73
CA GLU A 116 8.88 5.15 -7.36
C GLU A 116 8.75 5.08 -8.89
N CYS A 117 7.68 5.62 -9.48
CA CYS A 117 7.53 5.77 -10.93
C CYS A 117 7.89 7.20 -11.34
N CYS A 118 7.02 8.18 -11.11
CA CYS A 118 7.24 9.54 -11.63
C CYS A 118 8.23 10.41 -10.84
N GLY A 119 8.74 9.94 -9.70
CA GLY A 119 9.68 10.71 -8.88
C GLY A 119 9.08 11.96 -8.20
N LYS A 120 7.75 12.12 -8.20
CA LYS A 120 7.07 13.23 -7.51
C LYS A 120 6.71 12.85 -6.08
N ASP A 121 6.70 13.85 -5.20
CA ASP A 121 6.24 13.70 -3.82
C ASP A 121 4.74 13.35 -3.76
N ALA A 122 4.39 12.48 -2.82
CA ALA A 122 3.01 12.13 -2.51
C ALA A 122 2.31 13.31 -1.82
N PHE A 123 1.00 13.42 -2.05
CA PHE A 123 0.15 14.32 -1.27
C PHE A 123 -0.03 13.78 0.15
N LEU A 124 -0.34 14.67 1.09
CA LEU A 124 -0.60 14.32 2.48
C LEU A 124 -2.11 14.08 2.68
N THR A 125 -2.44 13.06 3.46
CA THR A 125 -3.79 12.85 3.98
C THR A 125 -4.15 13.95 4.99
N ASP A 126 -5.42 14.00 5.39
CA ASP A 126 -5.91 14.84 6.49
C ASP A 126 -5.20 14.53 7.82
N GLU A 127 -4.73 13.30 8.01
CA GLU A 127 -3.88 12.88 9.12
C GLU A 127 -2.39 13.26 8.95
N GLY A 128 -2.02 13.96 7.89
CA GLY A 128 -0.66 14.42 7.62
C GLY A 128 0.31 13.29 7.24
N GLN A 129 -0.18 12.16 6.74
CA GLN A 129 0.66 11.06 6.24
C GLN A 129 0.73 11.09 4.72
N PRO A 130 1.90 10.82 4.09
CA PRO A 130 1.95 10.75 2.64
C PRO A 130 1.18 9.53 2.12
N TYR A 131 0.37 9.74 1.08
CA TYR A 131 -0.46 8.70 0.50
C TYR A 131 0.25 8.00 -0.69
N VAL A 132 0.51 6.70 -0.55
CA VAL A 132 1.07 5.85 -1.61
C VAL A 132 0.39 4.48 -1.69
N GLU A 133 0.32 3.93 -2.89
CA GLU A 133 -0.27 2.63 -3.20
C GLU A 133 0.83 1.66 -3.63
N PHE A 134 0.87 0.48 -3.02
CA PHE A 134 1.84 -0.55 -3.42
C PHE A 134 1.32 -1.35 -4.61
N HIS A 135 2.05 -1.28 -5.71
CA HIS A 135 1.74 -1.95 -6.97
C HIS A 135 2.60 -3.21 -7.14
N HIS A 136 1.98 -4.34 -7.48
CA HIS A 136 2.70 -5.55 -7.87
C HIS A 136 3.14 -5.46 -9.34
N LEU A 137 4.44 -5.55 -9.61
CA LEU A 137 5.01 -5.60 -10.97
C LEU A 137 4.47 -6.78 -11.77
N ILE A 138 4.53 -7.98 -11.19
CA ILE A 138 3.83 -9.17 -11.69
C ILE A 138 2.52 -9.26 -10.91
N PRO A 139 1.35 -9.05 -11.54
CA PRO A 139 0.08 -9.03 -10.83
C PRO A 139 -0.21 -10.33 -10.09
N PHE A 140 -0.56 -10.23 -8.81
CA PHE A 140 -0.87 -11.39 -7.97
C PHE A 140 -2.01 -12.25 -8.54
N SER A 141 -3.10 -11.61 -8.98
CA SER A 141 -4.35 -12.30 -9.33
C SER A 141 -4.40 -12.80 -10.78
N ILE A 142 -3.73 -12.12 -11.71
CA ILE A 142 -3.82 -12.43 -13.15
C ILE A 142 -2.62 -13.28 -13.60
N ALA A 143 -1.43 -12.93 -13.13
CA ALA A 143 -0.18 -13.57 -13.54
C ALA A 143 0.39 -14.48 -12.44
N PHE A 144 -0.37 -14.76 -11.37
CA PHE A 144 0.08 -15.52 -10.21
C PHE A 144 1.39 -15.00 -9.59
N GLY A 145 1.64 -13.68 -9.69
CA GLY A 145 2.85 -13.06 -9.18
C GLY A 145 3.08 -13.29 -7.68
N PRO A 146 4.35 -13.30 -7.21
CA PRO A 146 4.67 -13.49 -5.80
C PRO A 146 4.21 -12.30 -4.96
N ASP A 147 3.62 -12.56 -3.80
CA ASP A 147 3.31 -11.52 -2.82
C ASP A 147 4.58 -11.22 -2.00
N HIS A 148 5.49 -10.48 -2.63
CA HIS A 148 6.88 -10.35 -2.21
C HIS A 148 7.34 -8.90 -2.33
N TYR A 149 8.12 -8.39 -1.38
CA TYR A 149 8.55 -7.00 -1.35
C TYR A 149 9.32 -6.54 -2.62
N LEU A 150 10.11 -7.43 -3.24
CA LEU A 150 10.79 -7.15 -4.52
C LEU A 150 9.84 -7.00 -5.71
N ASN A 151 8.64 -7.58 -5.62
CA ASN A 151 7.60 -7.45 -6.63
C ASN A 151 6.73 -6.20 -6.40
N LEU A 152 7.00 -5.41 -5.37
CA LEU A 152 6.21 -4.23 -4.99
C LEU A 152 6.95 -2.91 -5.28
N PHE A 153 6.18 -1.92 -5.72
CA PHE A 153 6.60 -0.52 -5.88
C PHE A 153 5.60 0.43 -5.23
N ALA A 154 6.07 1.47 -4.53
CA ALA A 154 5.25 2.52 -3.92
C ALA A 154 4.94 3.63 -4.92
N LEU A 155 3.68 3.71 -5.37
CA LEU A 155 3.24 4.62 -6.42
C LEU A 155 2.24 5.65 -5.90
N CYS A 156 2.20 6.84 -6.53
CA CYS A 156 1.07 7.74 -6.37
C CYS A 156 -0.18 7.18 -7.11
N PRO A 157 -1.40 7.62 -6.77
CA PRO A 157 -2.64 7.10 -7.37
C PRO A 157 -2.65 7.23 -8.89
N GLU A 158 -2.10 8.32 -9.42
CA GLU A 158 -2.04 8.57 -10.85
C GLU A 158 -1.13 7.55 -11.56
N CYS A 159 0.08 7.32 -11.04
CA CYS A 159 1.00 6.34 -11.62
C CYS A 159 0.47 4.92 -11.46
N HIS A 160 -0.13 4.61 -10.31
CA HIS A 160 -0.74 3.31 -10.07
C HIS A 160 -1.84 2.99 -11.10
N ARG A 161 -2.77 3.93 -11.34
CA ARG A 161 -3.80 3.78 -12.37
C ARG A 161 -3.18 3.69 -13.77
N LYS A 162 -2.18 4.51 -14.09
CA LYS A 162 -1.47 4.44 -15.37
C LYS A 162 -0.89 3.06 -15.65
N MET A 163 -0.31 2.38 -14.66
CA MET A 163 0.20 1.00 -14.81
C MET A 163 -0.90 -0.01 -15.18
N HIS A 164 -2.14 0.23 -14.74
CA HIS A 164 -3.28 -0.64 -15.07
C HIS A 164 -3.93 -0.30 -16.43
N PHE A 165 -4.02 0.97 -16.79
CA PHE A 165 -4.89 1.42 -17.89
C PHE A 165 -4.16 1.94 -19.13
N LEU A 166 -2.87 2.29 -19.06
CA LEU A 166 -2.13 2.72 -20.24
C LEU A 166 -2.00 1.59 -21.26
N ASN A 167 -1.93 1.96 -22.53
CA ASN A 167 -1.54 1.00 -23.58
C ASN A 167 -0.05 0.62 -23.46
N LEU A 168 0.32 -0.48 -24.12
CA LEU A 168 1.68 -1.04 -24.06
C LEU A 168 2.79 -0.06 -24.49
N LYS A 169 2.51 0.87 -25.41
CA LYS A 169 3.52 1.84 -25.87
C LYS A 169 3.85 2.84 -24.77
N GLU A 170 2.84 3.34 -24.07
CA GLU A 170 3.00 4.30 -22.99
C GLU A 170 3.48 3.66 -21.68
N LYS A 171 3.13 2.38 -21.44
CA LYS A 171 3.62 1.64 -20.26
C LYS A 171 5.14 1.44 -20.24
N ASN A 172 5.80 1.25 -21.39
CA ASN A 172 7.25 1.02 -21.44
C ASN A 172 8.03 2.14 -20.71
N ALA A 173 7.70 3.40 -20.99
CA ALA A 173 8.30 4.54 -20.29
C ALA A 173 8.09 4.50 -18.77
N LYS A 174 6.97 3.91 -18.30
CA LYS A 174 6.69 3.74 -16.88
C LYS A 174 7.57 2.69 -16.22
N TYR A 175 7.92 1.61 -16.91
CA TYR A 175 8.86 0.62 -16.37
C TYR A 175 10.29 1.19 -16.28
N GLN A 176 10.72 2.01 -17.23
CA GLN A 176 12.00 2.74 -17.16
C GLN A 176 12.02 3.70 -15.96
N GLU A 177 10.93 4.46 -15.77
CA GLU A 177 10.74 5.31 -14.60
C GLU A 177 10.83 4.52 -13.27
N LEU A 178 10.33 3.27 -13.21
CA LEU A 178 10.47 2.40 -12.04
C LEU A 178 11.93 1.99 -11.78
N ASP A 179 12.69 1.69 -12.83
CA ASP A 179 14.12 1.36 -12.70
C ASP A 179 14.94 2.52 -12.13
N GLU A 180 14.62 3.75 -12.55
CA GLU A 180 15.36 4.95 -12.16
C GLU A 180 15.01 5.44 -10.75
N ASN A 181 13.73 5.36 -10.35
CA ASN A 181 13.23 6.08 -9.19
C ASN A 181 13.01 5.23 -7.94
N ASN A 182 13.17 3.90 -8.00
CA ASN A 182 12.88 3.03 -6.87
C ASN A 182 13.90 3.13 -5.73
N TYR A 183 13.41 3.05 -4.50
CA TYR A 183 14.17 3.19 -3.26
C TYR A 183 15.09 2.02 -2.92
N PHE A 184 14.91 0.88 -3.58
CA PHE A 184 15.81 -0.27 -3.42
C PHE A 184 17.04 -0.19 -4.31
N GLU A 185 17.12 0.81 -5.21
CA GLU A 185 18.23 0.96 -6.16
C GLU A 185 18.48 -0.34 -6.91
N LYS A 186 17.37 -0.98 -7.33
CA LYS A 186 17.38 -2.24 -8.06
C LYS A 186 16.52 -2.15 -9.29
N THR A 187 17.09 -2.46 -10.44
CA THR A 187 16.31 -2.59 -11.66
C THR A 187 15.31 -3.73 -11.55
N ILE A 188 14.29 -3.71 -12.40
CA ILE A 188 13.33 -4.78 -12.60
C ILE A 188 14.06 -6.09 -12.86
N VAL A 189 15.08 -6.08 -13.71
CA VAL A 189 15.90 -7.27 -14.01
C VAL A 189 16.59 -7.82 -12.76
N GLU A 190 17.18 -6.95 -11.92
CA GLU A 190 17.83 -7.37 -10.67
C GLU A 190 16.83 -7.94 -9.66
N ARG A 191 15.66 -7.29 -9.53
CA ARG A 191 14.55 -7.78 -8.69
C ARG A 191 14.08 -9.16 -9.15
N LEU A 192 13.88 -9.35 -10.46
CA LEU A 192 13.46 -10.62 -11.05
C LEU A 192 14.52 -11.71 -10.86
N LYS A 193 15.81 -11.40 -11.07
CA LYS A 193 16.91 -12.35 -10.78
C LYS A 193 16.94 -12.77 -9.31
N SER A 194 16.66 -11.86 -8.38
CA SER A 194 16.51 -12.19 -6.95
C SER A 194 15.30 -13.11 -6.71
N LEU A 195 14.14 -12.81 -7.29
CA LEU A 195 12.95 -13.68 -7.18
C LEU A 195 13.19 -15.07 -7.77
N LYS A 196 13.94 -15.17 -8.88
CA LYS A 196 14.34 -16.47 -9.47
C LYS A 196 15.23 -17.26 -8.52
N LYS A 197 16.23 -16.63 -7.88
CA LYS A 197 17.09 -17.28 -6.88
C LYS A 197 16.31 -17.80 -5.67
N GLU A 198 15.17 -17.18 -5.34
CA GLU A 198 14.26 -17.61 -4.28
C GLU A 198 13.20 -18.63 -4.76
N ASN A 199 13.27 -19.10 -6.02
CA ASN A 199 12.29 -20.00 -6.64
C ASN A 199 10.86 -19.41 -6.75
N LEU A 200 10.76 -18.07 -6.76
CA LEU A 200 9.51 -17.31 -6.82
C LEU A 200 9.23 -16.71 -8.22
N LEU A 201 10.04 -17.07 -9.21
CA LEU A 201 9.85 -16.65 -10.60
C LEU A 201 9.70 -17.87 -11.51
N ARG A 202 8.67 -17.85 -12.36
CA ARG A 202 8.33 -18.92 -13.31
C ARG A 202 8.38 -18.37 -14.74
N SER A 203 8.43 -19.26 -15.74
CA SER A 203 8.47 -18.85 -17.15
C SER A 203 7.27 -17.98 -17.54
N TYR A 204 6.06 -18.37 -17.13
CA TYR A 204 4.84 -17.60 -17.42
C TYR A 204 4.81 -16.20 -16.77
N HIS A 205 5.57 -15.96 -15.70
CA HIS A 205 5.76 -14.60 -15.18
C HIS A 205 6.60 -13.76 -16.14
N LEU A 206 7.66 -14.33 -16.70
CA LEU A 206 8.52 -13.67 -17.66
C LEU A 206 7.81 -13.44 -18.99
N GLU A 207 7.00 -14.41 -19.44
CA GLU A 207 6.14 -14.27 -20.62
C GLU A 207 5.12 -13.15 -20.44
N TYR A 208 4.48 -13.06 -19.27
CA TYR A 208 3.59 -11.94 -18.93
C TYR A 208 4.31 -10.60 -19.02
N LEU A 209 5.49 -10.48 -18.39
CA LEU A 209 6.25 -9.23 -18.37
C LEU A 209 6.76 -8.82 -19.75
N LEU A 210 7.13 -9.78 -20.59
CA LEU A 210 7.51 -9.54 -21.97
C LEU A 210 6.30 -9.03 -22.78
N ALA A 211 5.13 -9.65 -22.60
CA ALA A 211 3.89 -9.22 -23.26
C ALA A 211 3.42 -7.82 -22.80
N ASP A 212 3.59 -7.49 -21.51
CA ASP A 212 3.27 -6.18 -20.94
C ASP A 212 4.35 -5.11 -21.25
N ARG A 213 5.42 -5.50 -21.97
CA ARG A 213 6.60 -4.66 -22.28
C ARG A 213 7.33 -4.10 -21.06
N ALA A 214 7.27 -4.84 -19.94
CA ALA A 214 8.01 -4.55 -18.73
C ALA A 214 9.48 -4.98 -18.81
N ILE A 215 9.78 -5.94 -19.70
CA ILE A 215 11.14 -6.39 -20.02
C ILE A 215 11.27 -6.60 -21.53
N THR A 216 12.49 -6.55 -22.03
CA THR A 216 12.87 -6.87 -23.41
C THR A 216 13.20 -8.36 -23.58
N GLU A 217 13.29 -8.83 -24.83
CA GLU A 217 13.70 -10.21 -25.14
C GLU A 217 15.11 -10.52 -24.60
N LYS A 218 16.04 -9.58 -24.73
CA LYS A 218 17.40 -9.72 -24.19
C LYS A 218 17.41 -9.86 -22.66
N GLU A 219 16.56 -9.12 -21.97
CA GLU A 219 16.41 -9.21 -20.52
C GLU A 219 15.73 -10.51 -20.11
N TYR A 220 14.71 -10.93 -20.85
CA TYR A 220 14.08 -12.24 -20.68
C TYR A 220 15.14 -13.35 -20.72
N GLU A 221 15.98 -13.39 -21.76
CA GLU A 221 17.04 -14.40 -21.89
C GLU A 221 18.03 -14.33 -20.73
N SER A 222 18.44 -13.13 -20.33
CA SER A 222 19.35 -12.92 -19.19
C SER A 222 18.77 -13.35 -17.84
N ILE A 223 17.44 -13.29 -17.68
CA ILE A 223 16.78 -13.76 -16.46
C ILE A 223 16.51 -15.26 -16.56
N ALA A 224 16.21 -15.79 -17.75
CA ALA A 224 15.90 -17.20 -17.98
C ALA A 224 17.14 -18.10 -17.88
N SER A 225 18.32 -17.61 -18.27
CA SER A 225 19.63 -18.26 -18.01
C SER A 225 19.89 -18.41 -16.52
#